data_AF-A0A7C4GQM9-F1
#
_entry.id   AF-A0A7C4GQM9-F1
#
_cell.length_a   1.000
_cell.length_b   1.000
_cell.length_c   1.000
_cell.angle_alpha   90.00
_cell.angle_beta   90.00
_cell.angle_gamma   90.00
#
_symmetry.space_group_name_H-M   'P 1'
#
loop_
_entity.id
_entity.type
_entity.pdbx_description
1 polymer ?
#
loop_
_entity_poly.entity_id
_entity_poly.type
_entity_poly.pdbx_seq_one_letter_code
_entity_poly.pdbx_strand_id
1 'polypeptide(L)'
;MIENDLDWVASRCVSALLLEVSTTPKPGLVDMYHDFRETLFEHFLISSSTLYSCFNKSAEIGYTKHGKGLGKVIYEGVENMLSCQKGGNTHLGALLLISPIAAATPLSRSKPVDPVVLRKHLKTILSRMDWRDTIYIFNAIKLVSPRGLGRISFMDVFREETYTEIKEKKLKPIDALKPFIDRETVACEWVKIYPRTMYGATRLLRNLKRMPMRQALAQTFLELLSKYPDTHIARRGGKALAYQVSYMVSEILRLGGVSSREGLKALNELDERMRRSWRMRPGATADLLASSIAVVLLSGWNP
;
A
#
# COMPACT_ATOMS: atom_id res chain seq x y z
N MET A 1 11.04 26.66 -6.61
CA MET A 1 11.87 25.44 -6.51
C MET A 1 11.25 24.41 -5.55
N ILE A 2 10.85 24.80 -4.33
CA ILE A 2 10.20 23.86 -3.38
C ILE A 2 8.82 23.41 -3.86
N GLU A 3 7.98 24.31 -4.38
CA GLU A 3 6.63 23.96 -4.87
C GLU A 3 6.67 22.92 -6.02
N ASN A 4 7.52 23.16 -7.04
CA ASN A 4 7.79 22.17 -8.10
C ASN A 4 8.34 20.83 -7.56
N ASP A 5 9.00 20.83 -6.40
CA ASP A 5 9.49 19.60 -5.77
C ASP A 5 8.31 18.77 -5.23
N LEU A 6 7.40 19.42 -4.49
CA LEU A 6 6.22 18.80 -3.89
C LEU A 6 5.27 18.25 -4.95
N ASP A 7 5.03 19.00 -6.02
CA ASP A 7 4.18 18.58 -7.13
C ASP A 7 4.75 17.36 -7.87
N TRP A 8 6.08 17.33 -8.04
CA TRP A 8 6.75 16.17 -8.61
C TRP A 8 6.57 14.93 -7.72
N VAL A 9 6.67 15.06 -6.40
CA VAL A 9 6.43 13.91 -5.49
C VAL A 9 4.97 13.46 -5.58
N ALA A 10 4.03 14.40 -5.47
CA ALA A 10 2.60 14.11 -5.45
C ALA A 10 2.13 13.43 -6.75
N SER A 11 2.55 13.93 -7.91
CA SER A 11 2.20 13.36 -9.21
C SER A 11 2.71 11.93 -9.39
N ARG A 12 3.92 11.59 -8.91
CA ARG A 12 4.43 10.21 -8.93
C ARG A 12 3.68 9.28 -7.99
N CYS A 13 3.32 9.76 -6.80
CA CYS A 13 2.53 8.98 -5.85
C CYS A 13 1.10 8.70 -6.37
N VAL A 14 0.43 9.69 -7.00
CA VAL A 14 -0.87 9.47 -7.65
C VAL A 14 -0.74 8.52 -8.83
N SER A 15 0.28 8.69 -9.66
CA SER A 15 0.56 7.81 -10.80
C SER A 15 0.78 6.36 -10.34
N ALA A 16 1.40 6.14 -9.17
CA ALA A 16 1.55 4.82 -8.60
C ALA A 16 0.22 4.14 -8.26
N LEU A 17 -0.75 4.88 -7.70
CA LEU A 17 -2.10 4.38 -7.44
C LEU A 17 -2.84 4.05 -8.74
N LEU A 18 -2.75 4.93 -9.74
CA LEU A 18 -3.39 4.75 -11.04
C LEU A 18 -2.82 3.54 -11.80
N LEU A 19 -1.51 3.34 -11.75
CA LEU A 19 -0.85 2.17 -12.35
C LEU A 19 -1.18 0.87 -11.61
N GLU A 20 -1.29 0.91 -10.27
CA GLU A 20 -1.70 -0.27 -9.50
C GLU A 20 -3.11 -0.71 -9.86
N VAL A 21 -4.09 0.20 -9.90
CA VAL A 21 -5.46 -0.17 -10.25
C VAL A 21 -5.56 -0.62 -11.71
N SER A 22 -4.77 -0.02 -12.60
CA SER A 22 -4.71 -0.38 -14.02
C SER A 22 -3.91 -1.67 -14.32
N THR A 23 -3.37 -2.34 -13.30
CA THR A 23 -2.65 -3.60 -13.48
C THR A 23 -3.64 -4.71 -13.83
N THR A 24 -3.51 -5.31 -15.02
CA THR A 24 -4.30 -6.47 -15.44
C THR A 24 -3.40 -7.51 -16.13
N PRO A 25 -3.50 -8.80 -15.77
CA PRO A 25 -4.42 -9.38 -14.78
C PRO A 25 -4.00 -9.07 -13.34
N LYS A 26 -4.98 -8.86 -12.44
CA LYS A 26 -4.76 -8.73 -11.00
C LYS A 26 -5.73 -9.63 -10.24
N PRO A 27 -5.30 -10.86 -9.90
CA PRO A 27 -6.23 -11.92 -9.51
C PRO A 27 -6.97 -11.63 -8.21
N GLY A 28 -8.29 -11.78 -8.23
CA GLY A 28 -9.17 -11.59 -7.08
C GLY A 28 -9.35 -10.14 -6.64
N LEU A 29 -9.02 -9.15 -7.47
CA LEU A 29 -9.14 -7.71 -7.17
C LEU A 29 -9.83 -6.95 -8.31
N VAL A 30 -10.17 -5.68 -8.02
CA VAL A 30 -10.62 -4.73 -9.04
C VAL A 30 -9.46 -4.41 -9.98
N ASP A 31 -9.71 -4.47 -11.28
CA ASP A 31 -8.78 -4.04 -12.34
C ASP A 31 -9.58 -3.45 -13.53
N MET A 32 -8.90 -3.16 -14.66
CA MET A 32 -9.55 -2.52 -15.82
C MET A 32 -10.72 -3.30 -16.45
N TYR A 33 -10.84 -4.60 -16.17
CA TYR A 33 -11.87 -5.46 -16.79
C TYR A 33 -12.77 -6.13 -15.76
N HIS A 34 -12.54 -5.91 -14.47
CA HIS A 34 -13.27 -6.60 -13.42
C HIS A 34 -13.55 -5.71 -12.23
N ASP A 35 -14.82 -5.68 -11.85
CA ASP A 35 -15.34 -4.95 -10.71
C ASP A 35 -15.84 -5.88 -9.59
N PHE A 36 -16.12 -5.29 -8.43
CA PHE A 36 -17.01 -5.86 -7.43
C PHE A 36 -18.37 -5.14 -7.46
N ARG A 37 -19.41 -5.79 -6.93
CA ARG A 37 -20.76 -5.21 -6.89
C ARG A 37 -20.78 -3.83 -6.22
N GLU A 38 -20.02 -3.66 -5.14
CA GLU A 38 -19.98 -2.42 -4.37
C GLU A 38 -18.81 -1.50 -4.74
N THR A 39 -17.73 -2.04 -5.33
CA THR A 39 -16.49 -1.29 -5.58
C THR A 39 -16.03 -1.49 -7.02
N LEU A 40 -16.03 -0.40 -7.79
CA LEU A 40 -15.70 -0.35 -9.21
C LEU A 40 -14.34 0.27 -9.49
N PHE A 41 -13.78 0.03 -10.67
CA PHE A 41 -12.55 0.63 -11.18
C PHE A 41 -12.57 2.17 -11.10
N GLU A 42 -13.68 2.82 -11.45
CA GLU A 42 -13.83 4.28 -11.43
C GLU A 42 -13.72 4.85 -10.01
N HIS A 43 -14.16 4.10 -8.99
CA HIS A 43 -13.99 4.53 -7.60
C HIS A 43 -12.51 4.65 -7.25
N PHE A 44 -11.68 3.72 -7.73
CA PHE A 44 -10.22 3.79 -7.54
C PHE A 44 -9.60 4.93 -8.34
N LEU A 45 -10.05 5.20 -9.57
CA LEU A 45 -9.55 6.32 -10.38
C LEU A 45 -9.84 7.68 -9.72
N ILE A 46 -11.10 7.91 -9.34
CA ILE A 46 -11.55 9.17 -8.74
C ILE A 46 -10.85 9.38 -7.38
N SER A 47 -10.78 8.34 -6.55
CA SER A 47 -10.09 8.47 -5.27
C SER A 47 -8.57 8.61 -5.41
N SER A 48 -7.94 8.06 -6.46
CA SER A 48 -6.50 8.28 -6.70
C SER A 48 -6.18 9.75 -6.99
N SER A 49 -7.02 10.42 -7.79
CA SER A 49 -6.77 11.82 -8.18
C SER A 49 -6.95 12.78 -7.00
N THR A 50 -7.93 12.55 -6.11
CA THR A 50 -8.15 13.41 -4.93
C THR A 50 -7.02 13.30 -3.90
N LEU A 51 -6.30 12.18 -3.89
CA LEU A 51 -5.15 11.95 -3.01
C LEU A 51 -3.89 12.74 -3.41
N TYR A 52 -3.89 13.46 -4.53
CA TYR A 52 -2.83 14.42 -4.88
C TYR A 52 -2.53 15.37 -3.72
N SER A 53 -3.58 15.97 -3.15
CA SER A 53 -3.47 16.92 -2.03
C SER A 53 -2.83 16.29 -0.79
N CYS A 54 -3.13 15.02 -0.52
CA CYS A 54 -2.54 14.27 0.59
C CYS A 54 -1.05 14.04 0.37
N PHE A 55 -0.63 13.63 -0.84
CA PHE A 55 0.78 13.39 -1.13
C PHE A 55 1.61 14.67 -1.20
N ASN A 56 1.05 15.76 -1.74
CA ASN A 56 1.69 17.06 -1.75
C ASN A 56 1.94 17.56 -0.31
N LYS A 57 0.89 17.56 0.53
CA LYS A 57 1.02 17.88 1.97
C LYS A 57 1.96 16.93 2.71
N SER A 58 1.99 15.65 2.36
CA SER A 58 2.90 14.67 2.96
C SER A 58 4.36 15.05 2.68
N ALA A 59 4.68 15.39 1.43
CA ALA A 59 5.99 15.89 1.03
C ALA A 59 6.35 17.18 1.79
N GLU A 60 5.41 18.13 1.91
CA GLU A 60 5.60 19.36 2.67
C GLU A 60 5.92 19.10 4.16
N ILE A 61 5.17 18.20 4.81
CA ILE A 61 5.40 17.78 6.20
C ILE A 61 6.77 17.12 6.35
N GLY A 62 7.19 16.35 5.35
CA GLY A 62 8.53 15.77 5.26
C GLY A 62 9.62 16.83 5.31
N TYR A 63 9.51 17.83 4.45
CA TYR A 63 10.46 18.93 4.33
C TYR A 63 10.49 19.85 5.55
N THR A 64 9.32 20.25 6.06
CA THR A 64 9.19 21.30 7.09
C THR A 64 9.20 20.76 8.53
N LYS A 65 8.67 19.55 8.75
CA LYS A 65 8.42 18.99 10.09
C LYS A 65 9.05 17.61 10.30
N HIS A 66 9.79 17.10 9.31
CA HIS A 66 10.43 15.80 9.34
C HIS A 66 9.48 14.66 9.76
N GLY A 67 8.22 14.72 9.34
CA GLY A 67 7.21 13.67 9.59
C GLY A 67 6.22 13.95 10.71
N LYS A 68 6.47 14.91 11.61
CA LYS A 68 5.50 15.27 12.66
C LYS A 68 4.25 15.91 12.04
N GLY A 69 3.08 15.34 12.33
CA GLY A 69 1.80 15.78 11.77
C GLY A 69 1.37 15.02 10.51
N LEU A 70 2.19 14.06 10.03
CA LEU A 70 1.85 13.23 8.87
C LEU A 70 0.61 12.38 9.11
N GLY A 71 0.34 11.95 10.35
CA GLY A 71 -0.87 11.19 10.68
C GLY A 71 -2.14 11.98 10.37
N LYS A 72 -2.15 13.30 10.63
CA LYS A 72 -3.29 14.17 10.29
C LYS A 72 -3.50 14.25 8.78
N VAL A 73 -2.43 14.38 8.01
CA VAL A 73 -2.50 14.41 6.53
C VAL A 73 -3.05 13.10 5.97
N ILE A 74 -2.67 11.96 6.55
CA ILE A 74 -3.21 10.65 6.18
C ILE A 74 -4.70 10.57 6.52
N TYR A 75 -5.11 11.02 7.70
CA TYR A 75 -6.51 11.05 8.11
C TYR A 75 -7.37 11.89 7.16
N GLU A 76 -6.96 13.12 6.85
CA GLU A 76 -7.63 13.98 5.86
C GLU A 76 -7.67 13.33 4.46
N GLY A 77 -6.60 12.62 4.07
CA GLY A 77 -6.55 11.86 2.82
C GLY A 77 -7.59 10.73 2.77
N VAL A 78 -7.79 10.03 3.89
CA VAL A 78 -8.84 9.00 4.00
C VAL A 78 -10.24 9.62 3.92
N GLU A 79 -10.48 10.76 4.57
CA GLU A 79 -11.77 11.48 4.45
C GLU A 79 -12.06 11.90 3.01
N ASN A 80 -11.05 12.42 2.30
CA ASN A 80 -11.18 12.79 0.88
C ASN A 80 -11.43 11.56 -0.01
N MET A 81 -10.70 10.46 0.23
CA MET A 81 -10.88 9.20 -0.48
C MET A 81 -12.31 8.65 -0.32
N LEU A 82 -12.90 8.76 0.89
CA LEU A 82 -14.25 8.27 1.17
C LEU A 82 -15.34 9.22 0.69
N SER A 83 -15.13 10.54 0.73
CA SER A 83 -16.18 11.51 0.38
C SER A 83 -16.41 11.67 -1.13
N CYS A 84 -15.40 11.37 -1.96
CA CYS A 84 -15.47 11.54 -3.41
C CYS A 84 -16.13 10.37 -4.17
N GLN A 85 -16.44 9.26 -3.49
CA GLN A 85 -16.96 8.03 -4.12
C GLN A 85 -17.73 7.16 -3.11
N LYS A 86 -18.46 6.14 -3.58
CA LYS A 86 -19.37 5.32 -2.73
C LYS A 86 -18.96 3.85 -2.56
N GLY A 87 -17.85 3.43 -3.17
CA GLY A 87 -17.32 2.06 -3.12
C GLY A 87 -16.50 1.70 -1.89
N GLY A 88 -16.48 2.53 -0.86
CA GLY A 88 -15.83 2.23 0.41
C GLY A 88 -14.31 2.36 0.34
N ASN A 89 -13.59 1.36 0.86
CA ASN A 89 -12.13 1.38 0.91
C ASN A 89 -11.51 1.11 -0.46
N THR A 90 -10.89 2.14 -1.06
CA THR A 90 -10.09 2.00 -2.28
C THR A 90 -8.60 1.95 -1.99
N HIS A 91 -8.09 2.82 -1.09
CA HIS A 91 -6.64 3.05 -0.98
C HIS A 91 -6.08 3.14 0.46
N LEU A 92 -6.78 2.72 1.53
CA LEU A 92 -6.27 2.93 2.89
C LEU A 92 -4.85 2.37 3.11
N GLY A 93 -4.60 1.12 2.71
CA GLY A 93 -3.29 0.49 2.90
C GLY A 93 -2.22 1.15 2.04
N ALA A 94 -2.49 1.36 0.75
CA ALA A 94 -1.63 2.08 -0.17
C ALA A 94 -1.32 3.50 0.32
N LEU A 95 -2.29 4.24 0.84
CA LEU A 95 -2.12 5.59 1.40
C LEU A 95 -1.19 5.55 2.63
N LEU A 96 -1.41 4.63 3.56
CA LEU A 96 -0.54 4.43 4.72
C LEU A 96 0.90 4.06 4.30
N LEU A 97 1.09 3.34 3.19
CA LEU A 97 2.43 3.02 2.70
C LEU A 97 3.07 4.17 1.92
N ILE A 98 2.32 4.90 1.08
CA ILE A 98 2.86 5.90 0.17
C ILE A 98 3.03 7.27 0.84
N SER A 99 2.18 7.67 1.80
CA SER A 99 2.34 8.98 2.47
C SER A 99 3.68 9.15 3.18
N PRO A 100 4.23 8.15 3.91
CA PRO A 100 5.59 8.24 4.44
C PRO A 100 6.68 8.26 3.35
N ILE A 101 6.46 7.59 2.21
CA ILE A 101 7.37 7.67 1.04
C ILE A 101 7.38 9.10 0.48
N ALA A 102 6.21 9.70 0.31
CA ALA A 102 6.07 11.09 -0.12
C ALA A 102 6.77 12.05 0.85
N ALA A 103 6.57 11.88 2.15
CA ALA A 103 7.25 12.68 3.19
C ALA A 103 8.77 12.46 3.23
N ALA A 104 9.25 11.26 2.95
CA ALA A 104 10.68 10.96 2.97
C ALA A 104 11.43 11.54 1.76
N THR A 105 10.74 11.73 0.64
CA THR A 105 11.36 12.07 -0.65
C THR A 105 12.06 13.43 -0.64
N PRO A 106 11.45 14.54 -0.15
CA PRO A 106 12.07 15.87 -0.13
C PRO A 106 13.28 16.01 0.81
N LEU A 107 13.57 15.00 1.64
CA LEU A 107 14.80 14.97 2.44
C LEU A 107 16.05 14.66 1.60
N SER A 108 15.86 14.20 0.36
CA SER A 108 16.95 13.88 -0.57
C SER A 108 17.42 15.16 -1.28
N ARG A 109 18.75 15.32 -1.41
CA ARG A 109 19.35 16.52 -2.05
C ARG A 109 19.29 16.51 -3.58
N SER A 110 19.02 15.35 -4.17
CA SER A 110 19.02 15.15 -5.61
C SER A 110 17.83 14.31 -6.02
N LYS A 111 17.33 14.58 -7.23
CA LYS A 111 16.33 13.77 -7.91
C LYS A 111 16.90 13.25 -9.23
N PRO A 112 16.52 12.04 -9.67
CA PRO A 112 15.66 11.08 -8.97
C PRO A 112 16.27 10.52 -7.68
N VAL A 113 15.45 9.96 -6.80
CA VAL A 113 15.87 9.50 -5.48
C VAL A 113 16.25 8.02 -5.51
N ASP A 114 17.49 7.72 -5.14
CA ASP A 114 17.96 6.34 -4.97
C ASP A 114 17.14 5.60 -3.89
N PRO A 115 16.66 4.35 -4.14
CA PRO A 115 15.84 3.61 -3.18
C PRO A 115 16.50 3.39 -1.81
N VAL A 116 17.83 3.22 -1.77
CA VAL A 116 18.56 3.02 -0.51
C VAL A 116 18.57 4.32 0.30
N VAL A 117 18.76 5.46 -0.37
CA VAL A 117 18.66 6.79 0.24
C VAL A 117 17.24 7.06 0.72
N LEU A 118 16.22 6.79 -0.11
CA LEU A 118 14.81 6.93 0.25
C LEU A 118 14.46 6.11 1.50
N ARG A 119 14.95 4.86 1.59
CA ARG A 119 14.74 3.99 2.76
C ARG A 119 15.35 4.57 4.05
N LYS A 120 16.51 5.24 3.96
CA LYS A 120 17.10 5.95 5.11
C LYS A 120 16.23 7.12 5.55
N HIS A 121 15.71 7.89 4.60
CA HIS A 121 14.80 9.00 4.89
C HIS A 121 13.45 8.54 5.48
N LEU A 122 12.91 7.41 5.01
CA LEU A 122 11.73 6.76 5.60
C LEU A 122 11.94 6.46 7.10
N LYS A 123 13.10 5.91 7.46
CA LYS A 123 13.45 5.70 8.87
C LYS A 123 13.41 7.00 9.67
N THR A 124 13.94 8.09 9.11
CA THR A 124 13.88 9.42 9.74
C THR A 124 12.44 9.86 9.97
N ILE A 125 11.60 9.86 8.92
CA ILE A 125 10.19 10.27 9.01
C ILE A 125 9.44 9.48 10.08
N LEU A 126 9.49 8.14 10.00
CA LEU A 126 8.74 7.27 10.91
C LEU A 126 9.19 7.40 12.37
N SER A 127 10.49 7.61 12.61
CA SER A 127 11.03 7.78 13.97
C SER A 127 10.64 9.11 14.62
N ARG A 128 10.30 10.12 13.79
CA ARG A 128 10.03 11.49 14.20
C ARG A 128 8.55 11.79 14.41
N MET A 129 7.65 10.98 13.82
CA MET A 129 6.22 10.99 14.13
C MET A 129 6.00 10.87 15.65
N ASP A 130 4.94 11.50 16.15
CA ASP A 130 4.58 11.49 17.57
C ASP A 130 3.25 10.76 17.83
N TRP A 131 2.84 10.72 19.09
CA TRP A 131 1.62 10.03 19.49
C TRP A 131 0.34 10.62 18.89
N ARG A 132 0.33 11.91 18.51
CA ARG A 132 -0.82 12.52 17.84
C ARG A 132 -0.98 11.94 16.44
N ASP A 133 0.13 11.67 15.77
CA ASP A 133 0.11 10.97 14.49
C ASP A 133 -0.54 9.59 14.64
N THR A 134 -0.23 8.86 15.72
CA THR A 134 -0.87 7.57 16.04
C THR A 134 -2.38 7.70 16.17
N ILE A 135 -2.87 8.70 16.92
CA ILE A 135 -4.31 8.95 17.10
C ILE A 135 -4.99 9.16 15.74
N TYR A 136 -4.43 10.00 14.88
CA TYR A 136 -5.00 10.25 13.55
C TYR A 136 -4.97 9.01 12.66
N ILE A 137 -3.89 8.22 12.68
CA ILE A 137 -3.82 6.96 11.92
C ILE A 137 -4.89 5.97 12.39
N PHE A 138 -5.08 5.85 13.71
CA PHE A 138 -6.07 4.94 14.29
C PHE A 138 -7.50 5.38 13.94
N ASN A 139 -7.76 6.68 13.99
CA ASN A 139 -9.03 7.26 13.53
C ASN A 139 -9.24 7.03 12.02
N ALA A 140 -8.21 7.14 11.20
CA ALA A 140 -8.29 6.88 9.76
C ALA A 140 -8.66 5.41 9.48
N ILE A 141 -8.08 4.47 10.22
CA ILE A 141 -8.43 3.05 10.14
C ILE A 141 -9.88 2.82 10.60
N LYS A 142 -10.30 3.47 11.70
CA LYS A 142 -11.66 3.40 12.25
C LYS A 142 -12.71 3.86 11.23
N LEU A 143 -12.46 4.95 10.50
CA LEU A 143 -13.37 5.48 9.47
C LEU A 143 -13.67 4.47 8.35
N VAL A 144 -12.66 3.74 7.90
CA VAL A 144 -12.75 2.85 6.75
C VAL A 144 -13.29 1.45 7.11
N SER A 145 -13.11 1.02 8.36
CA SER A 145 -13.35 -0.36 8.78
C SER A 145 -14.47 -0.54 9.81
N PRO A 146 -15.70 -0.02 9.63
CA PRO A 146 -16.74 0.02 10.67
C PRO A 146 -17.22 -1.38 11.16
N ARG A 147 -16.85 -2.46 10.46
CA ARG A 147 -17.23 -3.85 10.78
C ARG A 147 -16.05 -4.82 10.94
N GLY A 148 -14.93 -4.34 11.50
CA GLY A 148 -13.98 -5.19 12.23
C GLY A 148 -12.59 -5.38 11.59
N LEU A 149 -11.57 -5.16 12.41
CA LEU A 149 -10.20 -5.68 12.25
C LEU A 149 -10.09 -7.14 12.79
N GLY A 150 -11.23 -7.77 13.11
CA GLY A 150 -11.30 -8.88 14.07
C GLY A 150 -11.34 -8.36 15.51
N ARG A 151 -11.74 -9.20 16.48
CA ARG A 151 -11.59 -8.86 17.90
C ARG A 151 -10.11 -8.85 18.25
N ILE A 152 -9.56 -7.68 18.55
CA ILE A 152 -8.18 -7.53 19.02
C ILE A 152 -8.26 -7.11 20.50
N SER A 153 -7.48 -7.76 21.36
CA SER A 153 -7.46 -7.45 22.80
C SER A 153 -6.58 -6.25 23.15
N PHE A 154 -5.61 -5.91 22.29
CA PHE A 154 -4.63 -4.83 22.48
C PHE A 154 -4.70 -3.84 21.32
N MET A 155 -4.79 -2.53 21.61
CA MET A 155 -4.78 -1.46 20.59
C MET A 155 -5.90 -1.56 19.53
N ASP A 156 -7.09 -1.96 19.96
CA ASP A 156 -8.29 -1.97 19.13
C ASP A 156 -8.76 -0.52 18.87
N VAL A 157 -8.82 -0.12 17.60
CA VAL A 157 -9.22 1.24 17.18
C VAL A 157 -10.66 1.60 17.56
N PHE A 158 -11.49 0.62 17.93
CA PHE A 158 -12.87 0.82 18.39
C PHE A 158 -13.00 1.00 19.91
N ARG A 159 -11.92 0.80 20.67
CA ARG A 159 -11.90 0.96 22.13
C ARG A 159 -11.36 2.33 22.50
N GLU A 160 -12.09 3.06 23.34
CA GLU A 160 -11.65 4.38 23.82
C GLU A 160 -10.38 4.28 24.68
N GLU A 161 -10.21 3.16 25.40
CA GLU A 161 -9.02 2.86 26.21
C GLU A 161 -7.73 2.87 25.37
N THR A 162 -7.80 2.44 24.10
CA THR A 162 -6.68 2.49 23.17
C THR A 162 -6.16 3.93 23.00
N TYR A 163 -7.07 4.91 22.88
CA TYR A 163 -6.69 6.31 22.68
C TYR A 163 -6.15 6.94 23.96
N THR A 164 -6.68 6.54 25.12
CA THR A 164 -6.13 6.92 26.44
C THR A 164 -4.71 6.38 26.60
N GLU A 165 -4.49 5.10 26.31
CA GLU A 165 -3.17 4.47 26.41
C GLU A 165 -2.14 5.13 25.48
N ILE A 166 -2.51 5.43 24.23
CA ILE A 166 -1.64 6.15 23.28
C ILE A 166 -1.23 7.52 23.84
N LYS A 167 -2.17 8.26 24.43
CA LYS A 167 -1.94 9.60 24.99
C LYS A 167 -1.05 9.58 26.22
N GLU A 168 -1.31 8.66 27.14
CA GLU A 168 -0.58 8.52 28.40
C GLU A 168 0.84 8.03 28.17
N LYS A 169 1.00 6.95 27.39
CA LYS A 169 2.30 6.34 27.10
C LYS A 169 3.06 7.02 25.95
N LYS A 170 2.47 8.05 25.33
CA LYS A 170 3.03 8.80 24.18
C LYS A 170 3.49 7.87 23.05
N LEU A 171 2.70 6.83 22.76
CA LEU A 171 3.05 5.81 21.77
C LEU A 171 3.11 6.39 20.36
N LYS A 172 4.29 6.32 19.72
CA LYS A 172 4.43 6.68 18.30
C LYS A 172 3.81 5.58 17.41
N PRO A 173 3.59 5.85 16.11
CA PRO A 173 2.97 4.86 15.24
C PRO A 173 3.76 3.55 15.17
N ILE A 174 5.10 3.62 15.09
CA ILE A 174 5.95 2.41 15.07
C ILE A 174 5.87 1.59 16.37
N ASP A 175 5.63 2.24 17.52
CA ASP A 175 5.49 1.55 18.80
C ASP A 175 4.11 0.90 18.89
N ALA A 176 3.08 1.65 18.52
CA ALA A 176 1.69 1.21 18.48
C ALA A 176 1.45 0.06 17.50
N LEU A 177 2.16 0.04 16.37
CA LEU A 177 2.02 -0.97 15.32
C LEU A 177 2.89 -2.22 15.56
N LYS A 178 3.89 -2.15 16.44
CA LYS A 178 4.84 -3.25 16.71
C LYS A 178 4.19 -4.59 17.05
N PRO A 179 3.09 -4.68 17.82
CA PRO A 179 2.42 -5.97 18.10
C PRO A 179 1.79 -6.62 16.86
N PHE A 180 1.61 -5.88 15.77
CA PHE A 180 0.88 -6.33 14.58
C PHE A 180 1.78 -6.74 13.42
N ILE A 181 3.11 -6.72 13.58
CA ILE A 181 4.06 -6.97 12.47
C ILE A 181 3.88 -8.32 11.77
N ASP A 182 3.35 -9.32 12.46
CA ASP A 182 3.12 -10.67 11.92
C ASP A 182 1.71 -10.86 11.35
N ARG A 183 0.85 -9.86 11.49
CA ARG A 183 -0.57 -9.92 11.11
C ARG A 183 -0.95 -8.86 10.08
N GLU A 184 -0.27 -7.73 10.06
CA GLU A 184 -0.60 -6.58 9.22
C GLU A 184 0.61 -6.12 8.41
N THR A 185 0.42 -6.01 7.09
CA THR A 185 1.49 -5.65 6.15
C THR A 185 2.00 -4.24 6.40
N VAL A 186 1.10 -3.27 6.63
CA VAL A 186 1.48 -1.88 6.96
C VAL A 186 2.32 -1.83 8.23
N ALA A 187 1.93 -2.56 9.27
CA ALA A 187 2.71 -2.63 10.51
C ALA A 187 4.11 -3.20 10.28
N CYS A 188 4.23 -4.28 9.49
CA CYS A 188 5.53 -4.83 9.12
C CYS A 188 6.40 -3.82 8.35
N GLU A 189 5.83 -3.14 7.36
CA GLU A 189 6.56 -2.16 6.55
C GLU A 189 7.01 -0.97 7.40
N TRP A 190 6.14 -0.41 8.24
CA TRP A 190 6.50 0.73 9.08
C TRP A 190 7.56 0.37 10.13
N VAL A 191 7.41 -0.76 10.81
CA VAL A 191 8.34 -1.15 11.90
C VAL A 191 9.68 -1.63 11.35
N LYS A 192 9.69 -2.35 10.22
CA LYS A 192 10.93 -2.89 9.60
C LYS A 192 11.52 -2.00 8.51
N ILE A 193 10.96 -0.80 8.32
CA ILE A 193 11.36 0.19 7.32
C ILE A 193 11.32 -0.38 5.90
N TYR A 194 10.11 -0.70 5.43
CA TYR A 194 9.75 -0.99 4.04
C TYR A 194 10.51 -2.15 3.34
N PRO A 195 10.79 -3.29 4.00
CA PRO A 195 11.53 -4.37 3.34
C PRO A 195 10.79 -4.97 2.14
N ARG A 196 9.46 -5.12 2.19
CA ARG A 196 8.68 -5.78 1.13
C ARG A 196 8.46 -4.85 -0.05
N THR A 197 8.21 -3.56 0.20
CA THR A 197 8.15 -2.51 -0.83
C THR A 197 9.46 -2.42 -1.61
N MET A 198 10.60 -2.46 -0.91
CA MET A 198 11.91 -2.39 -1.58
C MET A 198 12.20 -3.65 -2.41
N TYR A 199 11.76 -4.82 -1.93
CA TYR A 199 11.77 -6.04 -2.73
C TYR A 199 10.91 -5.89 -3.99
N GLY A 200 9.66 -5.43 -3.85
CA GLY A 200 8.74 -5.23 -4.97
C GLY A 200 9.27 -4.22 -5.99
N ALA A 201 9.84 -3.10 -5.56
CA ALA A 201 10.47 -2.11 -6.44
C ALA A 201 11.65 -2.72 -7.24
N THR A 202 12.48 -3.53 -6.58
CA THR A 202 13.58 -4.25 -7.24
C THR A 202 13.07 -5.24 -8.29
N ARG A 203 12.01 -5.98 -7.96
CA ARG A 203 11.36 -6.93 -8.89
C ARG A 203 10.75 -6.19 -10.07
N LEU A 204 10.03 -5.10 -9.83
CA LEU A 204 9.42 -4.28 -10.87
C LEU A 204 10.45 -3.74 -11.86
N LEU A 205 11.54 -3.13 -11.39
CA LEU A 205 12.63 -2.67 -12.27
C LEU A 205 13.24 -3.79 -13.11
N ARG A 206 13.38 -5.00 -12.55
CA ARG A 206 13.86 -6.18 -13.29
C ARG A 206 12.86 -6.63 -14.35
N ASN A 207 11.57 -6.63 -14.04
CA ASN A 207 10.52 -7.05 -14.94
C ASN A 207 10.33 -6.02 -16.07
N LEU A 208 10.38 -4.71 -15.78
CA LEU A 208 10.30 -3.64 -16.77
C LEU A 208 11.41 -3.69 -17.84
N LYS A 209 12.58 -4.27 -17.52
CA LYS A 209 13.66 -4.51 -18.49
C LYS A 209 13.39 -5.69 -19.44
N ARG A 210 12.39 -6.51 -19.14
CA ARG A 210 12.18 -7.83 -19.77
C ARG A 210 10.82 -7.96 -20.45
N MET A 211 9.84 -7.17 -20.04
CA MET A 211 8.47 -7.26 -20.53
C MET A 211 7.79 -5.89 -20.51
N PRO A 212 6.72 -5.69 -21.32
CA PRO A 212 5.94 -4.46 -21.31
C PRO A 212 5.40 -4.14 -19.91
N MET A 213 5.22 -2.84 -19.61
CA MET A 213 4.84 -2.37 -18.27
C MET A 213 3.66 -3.12 -17.67
N ARG A 214 2.56 -3.30 -18.43
CA ARG A 214 1.37 -4.02 -17.95
C ARG A 214 1.71 -5.44 -17.47
N GLN A 215 2.53 -6.18 -18.22
CA GLN A 215 2.99 -7.50 -17.81
C GLN A 215 3.95 -7.40 -16.63
N ALA A 216 4.84 -6.41 -16.60
CA ALA A 216 5.81 -6.24 -15.50
C ALA A 216 5.12 -5.98 -14.16
N LEU A 217 4.04 -5.19 -14.16
CA LEU A 217 3.22 -4.93 -12.98
C LEU A 217 2.52 -6.21 -12.50
N ALA A 218 1.83 -6.92 -13.40
CA ALA A 218 1.16 -8.16 -13.08
C ALA A 218 2.14 -9.24 -12.59
N GLN A 219 3.29 -9.39 -13.24
CA GLN A 219 4.35 -10.31 -12.82
C GLN A 219 4.88 -9.96 -11.42
N THR A 220 5.11 -8.67 -11.15
CA THR A 220 5.57 -8.20 -9.83
C THR A 220 4.53 -8.47 -8.75
N PHE A 221 3.24 -8.29 -9.06
CA PHE A 221 2.14 -8.64 -8.18
C PHE A 221 2.19 -10.13 -7.77
N LEU A 222 2.34 -11.02 -8.75
CA LEU A 222 2.44 -12.47 -8.50
C LEU A 222 3.67 -12.82 -7.65
N GLU A 223 4.81 -12.19 -7.94
CA GLU A 223 6.05 -12.39 -7.18
C GLU A 223 5.94 -11.91 -5.73
N LEU A 224 5.20 -10.83 -5.47
CA LEU A 224 4.87 -10.35 -4.12
C LEU A 224 3.93 -11.33 -3.42
N LEU A 225 2.82 -11.72 -4.06
CA LEU A 225 1.80 -12.61 -3.49
C LEU A 225 2.35 -14.02 -3.21
N SER A 226 3.25 -14.51 -4.05
CA SER A 226 3.93 -15.79 -3.84
C SER A 226 4.89 -15.73 -2.66
N LYS A 227 5.65 -14.65 -2.51
CA LYS A 227 6.69 -14.53 -1.47
C LYS A 227 6.13 -14.16 -0.10
N TYR A 228 5.07 -13.34 -0.05
CA TYR A 228 4.50 -12.82 1.18
C TYR A 228 3.02 -13.16 1.25
N PRO A 229 2.61 -14.12 2.11
CA PRO A 229 1.20 -14.45 2.32
C PRO A 229 0.38 -13.20 2.68
N ASP A 230 -0.71 -13.00 1.94
CA ASP A 230 -1.50 -11.77 2.02
C ASP A 230 -2.24 -11.65 3.36
N THR A 231 -2.07 -10.51 4.04
CA THR A 231 -2.66 -10.29 5.37
C THR A 231 -4.18 -10.04 5.32
N HIS A 232 -4.73 -9.53 4.21
CA HIS A 232 -6.18 -9.41 4.04
C HIS A 232 -6.83 -10.77 3.83
N ILE A 233 -6.19 -11.68 3.08
CA ILE A 233 -6.63 -13.08 2.97
C ILE A 233 -6.53 -13.75 4.34
N ALA A 234 -5.40 -13.60 5.04
CA ALA A 234 -5.21 -14.21 6.35
C ALA A 234 -6.27 -13.75 7.37
N ARG A 235 -6.65 -12.46 7.35
CA ARG A 235 -7.70 -11.91 8.21
C ARG A 235 -9.09 -12.46 7.90
N ARG A 236 -9.42 -12.69 6.62
CA ARG A 236 -10.78 -13.09 6.19
C ARG A 236 -10.97 -14.60 6.10
N GLY A 237 -9.92 -15.34 5.78
CA GLY A 237 -9.96 -16.79 5.54
C GLY A 237 -8.89 -17.60 6.28
N GLY A 238 -8.13 -16.98 7.17
CA GLY A 238 -7.11 -17.64 7.98
C GLY A 238 -5.75 -17.77 7.30
N LYS A 239 -4.69 -17.96 8.10
CA LYS A 239 -3.30 -18.08 7.61
C LYS A 239 -3.13 -19.21 6.60
N ALA A 240 -3.76 -20.36 6.83
CA ALA A 240 -3.68 -21.52 5.93
C ALA A 240 -4.13 -21.18 4.50
N LEU A 241 -5.23 -20.44 4.35
CA LEU A 241 -5.70 -19.99 3.04
C LEU A 241 -4.72 -19.02 2.38
N ALA A 242 -4.14 -18.09 3.13
CA ALA A 242 -3.14 -17.16 2.61
C ALA A 242 -1.90 -17.91 2.07
N TYR A 243 -1.40 -18.89 2.82
CA TYR A 243 -0.29 -19.76 2.36
C TYR A 243 -0.67 -20.59 1.14
N GLN A 244 -1.89 -21.13 1.09
CA GLN A 244 -2.38 -21.87 -0.07
C GLN A 244 -2.41 -21.00 -1.32
N VAL A 245 -2.87 -19.74 -1.22
CA VAL A 245 -2.87 -18.80 -2.35
C VAL A 245 -1.44 -18.49 -2.79
N SER A 246 -0.53 -18.19 -1.87
CA SER A 246 0.90 -17.97 -2.20
C SER A 246 1.53 -19.18 -2.91
N TYR A 247 1.18 -20.40 -2.49
CA TYR A 247 1.63 -21.64 -3.14
C TYR A 247 1.06 -21.79 -4.56
N MET A 248 -0.23 -21.57 -4.77
CA MET A 248 -0.83 -21.62 -6.11
C MET A 248 -0.17 -20.60 -7.06
N VAL A 249 0.13 -19.40 -6.55
CA VAL A 249 0.86 -18.37 -7.31
C VAL A 249 2.31 -18.78 -7.56
N SER A 250 2.99 -19.48 -6.64
CA SER A 250 4.34 -19.98 -6.92
C SER A 250 4.37 -21.00 -8.05
N GLU A 251 3.35 -21.85 -8.16
CA GLU A 251 3.22 -22.78 -9.29
C GLU A 251 2.99 -22.04 -10.60
N ILE A 252 2.13 -21.01 -10.62
CA ILE A 252 1.94 -20.15 -11.80
C ILE A 252 3.27 -19.51 -12.25
N LEU A 253 4.07 -19.01 -11.30
CA LEU A 253 5.38 -18.44 -11.59
C LEU A 253 6.35 -19.48 -12.16
N ARG A 254 6.31 -20.74 -11.68
CA ARG A 254 7.12 -21.85 -12.22
C ARG A 254 6.73 -22.20 -13.66
N LEU A 255 5.47 -22.06 -14.02
CA LEU A 255 4.98 -22.24 -15.39
C LEU A 255 5.41 -21.11 -16.34
N GLY A 256 6.03 -20.04 -15.83
CA GLY A 256 6.46 -18.88 -16.61
C GLY A 256 5.63 -17.62 -16.39
N GLY A 257 4.69 -17.64 -15.43
CA GLY A 257 3.88 -16.49 -15.05
C GLY A 257 3.15 -15.87 -16.24
N VAL A 258 3.15 -14.54 -16.31
CA VAL A 258 2.45 -13.80 -17.38
C VAL A 258 3.12 -13.91 -18.75
N SER A 259 4.33 -14.46 -18.83
CA SER A 259 5.10 -14.58 -20.08
C SER A 259 4.89 -15.93 -20.79
N SER A 260 4.08 -16.82 -20.22
CA SER A 260 3.83 -18.17 -20.75
C SER A 260 2.33 -18.39 -20.97
N ARG A 261 1.98 -19.23 -21.95
CA ARG A 261 0.57 -19.58 -22.20
C ARG A 261 0.00 -20.40 -21.06
N GLU A 262 0.78 -21.33 -20.52
CA GLU A 262 0.43 -22.21 -19.41
C GLU A 262 0.25 -21.41 -18.12
N GLY A 263 1.18 -20.50 -17.81
CA GLY A 263 1.08 -19.61 -16.67
C GLY A 263 -0.11 -18.65 -16.76
N LEU A 264 -0.39 -18.07 -17.94
CA LEU A 264 -1.58 -17.24 -18.14
C LEU A 264 -2.88 -18.03 -17.97
N LYS A 265 -2.94 -19.26 -18.48
CA LYS A 265 -4.11 -20.14 -18.29
C LYS A 265 -4.34 -20.43 -16.81
N ALA A 266 -3.30 -20.87 -16.09
CA ALA A 266 -3.39 -21.15 -14.66
C ALA A 266 -3.73 -19.89 -13.83
N LEU A 267 -3.25 -18.72 -14.25
CA LEU A 267 -3.58 -17.44 -13.63
C LEU A 267 -5.06 -17.08 -13.81
N ASN A 268 -5.62 -17.27 -15.00
CA ASN A 268 -7.04 -17.02 -15.25
C ASN A 268 -7.92 -17.96 -14.42
N GLU A 269 -7.56 -19.25 -14.33
CA GLU A 269 -8.27 -20.22 -13.48
C GLU A 269 -8.22 -19.83 -11.99
N LEU A 270 -7.06 -19.38 -11.50
CA LEU A 270 -6.91 -18.89 -10.14
C LEU A 270 -7.72 -17.60 -9.92
N ASP A 271 -7.71 -16.66 -10.87
CA ASP A 271 -8.48 -15.42 -10.79
C ASP A 271 -9.98 -15.71 -10.65
N GLU A 272 -10.55 -16.55 -11.51
CA GLU A 272 -11.94 -16.97 -11.42
C GLU A 272 -12.28 -17.55 -10.03
N ARG A 273 -11.41 -18.42 -9.51
CA ARG A 273 -11.58 -19.00 -8.17
C ARG A 273 -11.55 -17.94 -7.07
N MET A 274 -10.60 -17.01 -7.14
CA MET A 274 -10.45 -15.93 -6.16
C MET A 274 -11.63 -14.95 -6.20
N ARG A 275 -12.15 -14.63 -7.38
CA ARG A 275 -13.31 -13.74 -7.55
C ARG A 275 -14.58 -14.30 -6.93
N ARG A 276 -14.77 -15.62 -6.92
CA ARG A 276 -15.90 -16.30 -6.26
C ARG A 276 -15.84 -16.25 -4.73
N SER A 277 -14.73 -15.82 -4.12
CA SER A 277 -14.55 -15.82 -2.67
C SER A 277 -14.02 -14.50 -2.14
N TRP A 278 -14.86 -13.75 -1.42
CA TRP A 278 -14.44 -12.55 -0.66
C TRP A 278 -13.20 -12.78 0.23
N ARG A 279 -13.03 -14.01 0.72
CA ARG A 279 -11.92 -14.40 1.60
C ARG A 279 -10.57 -14.46 0.90
N MET A 280 -10.54 -14.59 -0.43
CA MET A 280 -9.32 -14.77 -1.22
C MET A 280 -8.83 -13.48 -1.87
N ARG A 281 -9.35 -12.30 -1.50
CA ARG A 281 -8.96 -11.02 -2.11
C ARG A 281 -7.62 -10.50 -1.54
N PRO A 282 -6.53 -10.44 -2.32
CA PRO A 282 -5.17 -10.12 -1.88
C PRO A 282 -4.88 -8.61 -1.81
N GLY A 283 -5.68 -7.86 -1.04
CA GLY A 283 -5.56 -6.40 -1.03
C GLY A 283 -4.25 -5.87 -0.43
N ALA A 284 -3.63 -6.60 0.51
CA ALA A 284 -2.36 -6.15 1.09
C ALA A 284 -1.20 -6.26 0.09
N THR A 285 -1.28 -7.21 -0.83
CA THR A 285 -0.35 -7.35 -1.96
C THR A 285 -0.51 -6.19 -2.94
N ALA A 286 -1.75 -5.75 -3.20
CA ALA A 286 -2.01 -4.55 -4.01
C ALA A 286 -1.39 -3.29 -3.36
N ASP A 287 -1.54 -3.11 -2.05
CA ASP A 287 -0.91 -2.00 -1.32
C ASP A 287 0.63 -2.02 -1.45
N LEU A 288 1.25 -3.20 -1.39
CA LEU A 288 2.68 -3.39 -1.62
C LEU A 288 3.09 -3.09 -3.07
N LEU A 289 2.26 -3.46 -4.05
CA LEU A 289 2.50 -3.13 -5.45
C LEU A 289 2.46 -1.61 -5.65
N ALA A 290 1.41 -0.92 -5.16
CA ALA A 290 1.28 0.53 -5.25
C ALA A 290 2.51 1.26 -4.69
N SER A 291 2.92 0.91 -3.47
CA SER A 291 4.10 1.50 -2.84
C SER A 291 5.41 1.15 -3.56
N SER A 292 5.51 -0.04 -4.15
CA SER A 292 6.66 -0.43 -4.97
C SER A 292 6.75 0.40 -6.26
N ILE A 293 5.61 0.64 -6.93
CA ILE A 293 5.54 1.52 -8.10
C ILE A 293 5.93 2.95 -7.72
N ALA A 294 5.46 3.46 -6.58
CA ALA A 294 5.84 4.79 -6.11
C ALA A 294 7.36 4.93 -5.94
N VAL A 295 8.03 3.95 -5.32
CA VAL A 295 9.50 3.93 -5.21
C VAL A 295 10.15 3.96 -6.60
N VAL A 296 9.71 3.11 -7.52
CA VAL A 296 10.27 3.04 -8.89
C VAL A 296 10.13 4.36 -9.65
N LEU A 297 8.96 4.99 -9.59
CA LEU A 297 8.69 6.27 -10.22
C LEU A 297 9.52 7.40 -9.61
N LEU A 298 9.71 7.41 -8.29
CA LEU A 298 10.54 8.40 -7.58
C LEU A 298 12.04 8.17 -7.80
N SER A 299 12.43 6.94 -8.14
CA SER A 299 13.79 6.60 -8.59
C SER A 299 14.06 6.91 -10.06
N GLY A 300 13.15 7.64 -10.72
CA GLY A 300 13.40 8.25 -12.02
C GLY A 300 13.05 7.36 -13.21
N TRP A 301 12.47 6.19 -12.97
CA TRP A 301 11.86 5.44 -14.05
C TRP A 301 10.63 6.19 -14.55
N ASN A 302 10.55 6.38 -15.87
CA ASN A 302 9.41 6.98 -16.56
C ASN A 302 8.89 5.96 -17.59
N PRO A 303 7.56 5.80 -17.71
CA PRO A 303 6.91 4.98 -18.75
C PRO A 303 7.32 5.31 -20.18
#